data_AF-A0A520I5D6-F1
#
_entry.id   AF-A0A520I5D6-F1
#
_cell.length_a   1.000
_cell.length_b   1.000
_cell.length_c   1.000
_cell.angle_alpha   90.00
_cell.angle_beta   90.00
_cell.angle_gamma   90.00
#
_symmetry.space_group_name_H-M   'P 1'
#
loop_
_entity.id
_entity.type
_entity.pdbx_description
1 polymer ?
#
loop_
_entity_poly.entity_id
_entity_poly.type
_entity_poly.pdbx_seq_one_letter_code
_entity_poly.pdbx_strand_id
1 'polypeptide(L)' 'SSSQQLEMVDEIAYPKKAKPGMQQGVAFFSLMRNLTASGFYTTEIGIKDLGFVGNVPNVWDGVPADVLKQYGMENV' A
#
# COMPACT_ATOMS: atom_id res chain seq x y z
N SER A 1 -15.84 -16.90 24.31
CA SER A 1 -14.48 -17.50 24.42
C SER A 1 -13.60 -16.96 23.30
N SER A 2 -12.28 -17.19 23.35
CA SER A 2 -11.37 -16.81 22.25
C SER A 2 -11.80 -17.42 20.89
N SER A 3 -12.25 -18.69 20.90
CA SER A 3 -12.78 -19.37 19.70
C SER A 3 -13.92 -18.61 19.04
N GLN A 4 -14.93 -18.22 19.83
CA GLN A 4 -16.10 -17.51 19.31
C GLN A 4 -15.75 -16.13 18.73
N GLN A 5 -14.71 -15.47 19.27
CA GLN A 5 -14.24 -14.19 18.71
C GLN A 5 -13.57 -14.39 17.35
N LEU A 6 -12.73 -15.43 17.21
CA LEU A 6 -12.10 -15.77 15.94
C LEU A 6 -13.13 -16.20 14.90
N GLU A 7 -14.12 -17.01 15.28
CA GLU A 7 -15.24 -17.37 14.40
C GLU A 7 -15.96 -16.13 13.85
N MET A 8 -16.22 -15.14 14.70
CA MET A 8 -16.82 -13.87 14.25
C MET A 8 -15.91 -13.09 13.30
N VAL A 9 -14.60 -13.08 13.53
CA VAL A 9 -13.63 -12.42 12.65
C VAL A 9 -13.59 -13.11 11.28
N ASP A 10 -13.61 -14.44 11.23
CA ASP A 10 -13.59 -15.21 9.99
C ASP A 10 -14.78 -14.89 9.07
N GLU A 11 -15.96 -14.57 9.65
CA GLU A 11 -17.15 -14.16 8.89
C GLU A 11 -17.00 -12.80 8.20
N ILE A 12 -16.19 -11.90 8.75
CA ILE A 12 -16.14 -10.47 8.33
C ILE A 12 -14.80 -10.04 7.73
N ALA A 13 -13.71 -10.79 7.94
CA ALA A 13 -12.36 -10.41 7.56
C ALA A 13 -12.08 -10.48 6.04
N TYR A 14 -12.91 -11.21 5.28
CA TYR A 14 -12.68 -11.52 3.88
C TYR A 14 -13.86 -11.07 3.01
N PRO A 15 -13.84 -9.86 2.42
CA PRO A 15 -14.97 -9.33 1.66
C PRO A 15 -15.46 -10.22 0.51
N LYS A 16 -14.55 -10.95 -0.14
CA LYS A 16 -14.87 -11.88 -1.24
C LYS A 16 -15.57 -13.17 -0.78
N LYS A 17 -15.60 -13.45 0.52
CA LYS A 17 -16.23 -14.62 1.13
C LYS A 17 -17.41 -14.24 2.03
N ALA A 18 -17.84 -12.97 1.99
CA ALA A 18 -18.89 -12.45 2.86
C ALA A 18 -20.21 -13.22 2.68
N LYS A 19 -20.76 -13.72 3.79
CA LYS A 19 -22.08 -14.35 3.78
C LYS A 19 -23.19 -13.28 3.62
N PRO A 20 -24.35 -13.64 3.04
CA PRO A 20 -25.51 -12.77 3.04
C PRO A 20 -25.86 -12.32 4.46
N GLY A 21 -26.06 -11.01 4.66
CA GLY A 21 -26.38 -10.42 5.97
C GLY A 21 -25.17 -9.91 6.75
N MET A 22 -23.95 -10.22 6.35
CA MET A 22 -22.71 -9.79 7.05
C MET A 22 -22.08 -8.50 6.48
N GLN A 23 -22.72 -7.84 5.51
CA GLN A 23 -22.14 -6.72 4.77
C GLN A 23 -21.69 -5.56 5.67
N GLN A 24 -22.48 -5.24 6.71
CA GLN A 24 -22.14 -4.17 7.64
C GLN A 24 -20.90 -4.50 8.48
N GLY A 25 -20.80 -5.75 8.97
CA GLY A 25 -19.63 -6.21 9.72
C GLY A 25 -18.37 -6.23 8.87
N VAL A 26 -18.48 -6.69 7.62
CA VAL A 26 -17.40 -6.66 6.63
C VAL A 26 -16.93 -5.23 6.36
N ALA A 27 -17.86 -4.29 6.15
CA ALA A 27 -17.54 -2.89 5.91
C ALA A 27 -16.80 -2.26 7.10
N PHE A 28 -17.31 -2.49 8.32
CA PHE A 28 -16.67 -2.03 9.55
C PHE A 28 -15.24 -2.59 9.71
N PHE A 29 -15.10 -3.90 9.59
CA PHE A 29 -13.79 -4.54 9.78
C PHE A 29 -12.79 -4.15 8.70
N SER A 30 -13.23 -4.01 7.45
CA SER A 30 -12.40 -3.52 6.35
C SER A 30 -11.92 -2.10 6.59
N LEU A 31 -12.78 -1.20 7.09
CA LEU A 31 -12.39 0.16 7.45
C LEU A 31 -11.31 0.16 8.54
N MET A 32 -11.53 -0.58 9.62
CA MET A 32 -10.55 -0.69 10.71
C MET A 32 -9.21 -1.23 10.21
N ARG A 33 -9.23 -2.30 9.40
CA ARG A 33 -8.01 -2.86 8.80
C ARG A 33 -7.29 -1.85 7.91
N ASN A 34 -8.02 -1.10 7.07
CA ASN A 34 -7.45 -0.10 6.19
C ASN A 34 -6.80 1.05 6.98
N LEU A 35 -7.44 1.51 8.05
CA LEU A 35 -6.90 2.55 8.93
C LEU A 35 -5.65 2.07 9.66
N THR A 36 -5.64 0.84 10.19
CA THR A 36 -4.46 0.24 10.83
C THR A 36 -3.30 0.09 9.85
N ALA A 37 -3.54 -0.42 8.65
CA ALA A 37 -2.51 -0.55 7.63
C ALA A 37 -1.95 0.82 7.22
N SER A 38 -2.83 1.81 7.02
CA SER A 38 -2.41 3.18 6.70
C SER A 38 -1.55 3.78 7.81
N GLY A 39 -1.97 3.65 9.07
CA GLY A 39 -1.18 4.11 10.20
C GLY A 39 0.17 3.39 10.29
N PHE A 40 0.23 2.08 10.10
CA PHE A 40 1.48 1.33 10.09
C PHE A 40 2.44 1.85 9.01
N TYR A 41 1.95 2.04 7.78
CA TYR A 41 2.76 2.52 6.66
C TYR A 41 3.10 4.02 6.71
N THR A 42 2.66 4.75 7.73
CA THR A 42 3.18 6.09 8.07
C THR A 42 4.33 6.07 9.08
N THR A 43 4.62 4.92 9.69
CA THR A 43 5.75 4.79 10.63
C THR A 43 7.07 4.64 9.88
N GLU A 44 8.20 4.91 10.55
CA GLU A 44 9.53 4.71 9.96
C GLU A 44 9.75 3.26 9.48
N ILE A 45 9.34 2.27 10.28
CA ILE A 45 9.47 0.85 9.93
C ILE A 45 8.59 0.52 8.73
N GLY A 46 7.34 1.01 8.69
CA GLY A 46 6.44 0.77 7.57
C GLY A 46 6.91 1.44 6.28
N ILE A 47 7.40 2.68 6.33
CA ILE A 47 7.95 3.38 5.17
C ILE A 47 9.18 2.64 4.61
N LYS A 48 10.05 2.12 5.48
CA LYS A 48 11.19 1.29 5.09
C LYS A 48 10.74 -0.02 4.42
N ASP A 49 9.71 -0.67 4.96
CA ASP A 49 9.13 -1.89 4.38
C ASP A 49 8.59 -1.67 2.96
N LEU A 50 8.00 -0.50 2.68
CA LEU A 50 7.56 -0.12 1.33
C LEU A 50 8.71 0.13 0.34
N GLY A 51 9.96 0.24 0.82
CA GLY A 51 11.08 0.68 -0.01
C GLY A 51 10.94 2.13 -0.46
N PHE A 52 10.15 2.94 0.24
CA PHE A 52 10.00 4.36 -0.08
C PHE A 52 11.28 5.10 0.28
N VAL A 53 11.95 5.63 -0.73
CA VAL A 53 13.23 6.36 -0.58
C VAL A 53 13.01 7.86 -0.34
N GLY A 54 11.88 8.42 -0.80
CA GLY A 54 11.62 9.86 -0.76
C GLY A 54 12.56 10.68 -1.63
N ASN A 55 12.61 11.99 -1.41
CA ASN A 55 13.56 12.89 -2.09
C ASN A 55 14.89 12.89 -1.33
N VAL A 56 15.80 12.03 -1.76
CA VAL A 56 17.20 12.04 -1.30
C VAL A 56 18.02 12.86 -2.31
N PRO A 57 18.95 13.73 -1.86
CA PRO A 57 19.89 14.38 -2.77
C PRO A 57 20.60 13.34 -3.63
N ASN A 58 20.45 13.43 -4.94
CA ASN A 58 21.17 12.63 -5.91
C ASN A 58 21.99 13.54 -6.82
N VAL A 59 23.10 12.99 -7.33
CA VAL A 59 23.78 13.60 -8.46
C VAL A 59 23.06 13.08 -9.69
N TRP A 60 22.38 13.98 -10.40
CA TRP A 60 21.76 13.67 -11.69
C TRP A 60 22.71 14.14 -12.79
N ASP A 61 23.31 13.18 -13.49
CA ASP A 61 24.23 13.44 -14.61
C ASP A 61 23.51 13.89 -15.90
N GLY A 62 22.21 14.19 -15.81
CA GLY A 62 21.38 14.56 -16.95
C GLY A 62 20.68 13.37 -17.61
N VAL A 63 20.07 13.64 -18.77
CA VAL A 63 19.41 12.60 -19.58
C VAL A 63 20.49 11.75 -20.27
N PRO A 64 20.41 10.41 -20.25
CA PRO A 64 21.34 9.55 -20.97
C PRO A 64 21.48 9.90 -22.47
N ALA A 65 22.70 9.79 -23.01
CA ALA A 65 23.02 10.23 -24.37
C ALA A 65 22.23 9.48 -25.46
N ASP A 66 21.95 8.20 -25.27
CA ASP A 66 21.12 7.38 -26.16
C ASP A 66 19.67 7.86 -26.19
N VAL A 67 19.14 8.31 -25.06
CA VAL A 67 17.80 8.91 -24.95
C VAL A 67 17.79 10.27 -25.65
N LEU A 68 18.78 11.14 -25.43
CA LEU A 68 18.87 12.43 -26.14
C LEU A 68 18.90 12.24 -27.67
N LYS A 69 19.63 11.22 -28.14
CA LYS A 69 19.70 10.83 -29.55
C LYS A 69 18.37 10.38 -30.12
N GLN A 70 17.58 9.60 -29.37
CA GLN A 70 16.24 9.19 -29.79
C GLN A 70 15.34 10.39 -30.13
N TYR A 71 15.51 11.51 -29.42
CA TYR A 71 14.69 12.71 -29.58
C TYR A 71 15.38 13.83 -30.38
N GLY A 72 16.56 13.58 -30.98
CA GLY A 72 17.31 14.58 -31.75
C GLY A 72 17.82 15.76 -30.91
N MET A 73 17.97 15.56 -29.59
CA MET A 73 18.42 16.57 -28.62
C MET A 73 19.91 16.44 -28.29
N GLU A 74 20.71 15.95 -29.24
CA GLU A 74 22.14 15.63 -29.04
C GLU A 74 23.03 16.87 -28.87
N ASN A 75 22.51 18.05 -29.24
CA ASN A 75 23.23 19.32 -29.26
C ASN A 75 22.68 20.36 -28.26
N VAL A 76 21.87 19.91 -27.29
CA VAL A 76 21.27 20.76 -26.25
C VAL A 76 22.18 20.82 -25.03
#